data_AF-A0A444IRC4-F1
#
_entry.id   AF-A0A444IRC4-F1
#
_cell.length_a   1.000
_cell.length_b   1.000
_cell.length_c   1.000
_cell.angle_alpha   90.00
_cell.angle_beta   90.00
_cell.angle_gamma   90.00
#
_symmetry.space_group_name_H-M   'P 1'
#
loop_
_entity.id
_entity.type
_entity.pdbx_description
1 polymer ?
#
loop_
_entity_poly.entity_id
_entity_poly.type
_entity_poly.pdbx_seq_one_letter_code
_entity_poly.pdbx_strand_id
1 'polypeptide(L)'
;MPTINGYILPGIGFLLLILLLFKPSFIRQGFSGPAAQHAPLWISLAIGLLIGGLAQRSGFCITGGIRNFFLFREKTLFSGVVATFVSALMVSLVSGQFNLGMEAQPGAHHSHLWSFLAMVLVGLAAVIVDGCPFRQVIKAGEGDVDAGITCFGMVTGAALVINWQLRSTSAGPVFNGKIATLLGLIFCLTVILSYRKARVKR
;
A
#
# COMPACT_ATOMS: atom_id res chain seq x y z
N MET A 1 -0.07 -3.06 -25.56
CA MET A 1 1.16 -2.44 -25.03
C MET A 1 2.36 -3.24 -25.52
N PRO A 2 3.53 -2.63 -25.75
CA PRO A 2 4.71 -3.37 -26.19
C PRO A 2 5.12 -4.40 -25.12
N THR A 3 5.47 -5.62 -25.54
CA THR A 3 5.83 -6.75 -24.68
C THR A 3 6.98 -6.44 -23.71
N ILE A 4 7.81 -5.46 -24.05
CA ILE A 4 8.91 -4.99 -23.21
C ILE A 4 8.44 -4.44 -21.86
N ASN A 5 7.25 -3.84 -21.78
CA ASN A 5 6.75 -3.19 -20.57
C ASN A 5 6.53 -4.18 -19.43
N GLY A 6 6.15 -5.43 -19.75
CA GLY A 6 5.99 -6.50 -18.76
C GLY A 6 7.29 -6.92 -18.08
N TYR A 7 8.45 -6.62 -18.67
CA TYR A 7 9.76 -6.99 -18.14
C TYR A 7 10.45 -5.87 -17.35
N ILE A 8 10.01 -4.61 -17.51
CA ILE A 8 10.65 -3.46 -16.88
C ILE A 8 10.58 -3.56 -15.36
N LEU A 9 9.39 -3.74 -14.80
CA LEU A 9 9.22 -3.76 -13.34
C LEU A 9 9.84 -5.00 -12.67
N PRO A 10 9.67 -6.23 -13.20
CA PRO A 10 10.39 -7.40 -12.70
C PRO A 10 11.91 -7.23 -12.80
N GLY A 11 12.40 -6.59 -13.87
CA GLY A 11 13.82 -6.25 -14.02
C GLY A 11 14.32 -5.30 -12.93
N ILE A 12 13.55 -4.27 -12.58
CA ILE A 12 13.87 -3.36 -11.46
C ILE A 12 13.83 -4.12 -10.13
N GLY A 13 12.86 -5.00 -9.93
CA GLY A 13 12.79 -5.86 -8.74
C GLY A 13 14.02 -6.77 -8.60
N PHE A 14 14.48 -7.36 -9.70
CA PHE A 14 15.69 -8.19 -9.72
C PHE A 14 16.95 -7.37 -9.46
N LEU A 15 17.03 -6.17 -10.03
CA LEU A 15 18.13 -5.23 -9.77
C LEU A 15 18.17 -4.79 -8.29
N LEU A 16 17.01 -4.51 -7.69
CA LEU A 16 16.91 -4.23 -6.25
C LEU A 16 17.33 -5.44 -5.40
N LEU A 17 16.99 -6.66 -5.81
CA LEU A 17 17.41 -7.88 -5.13
C LEU A 17 18.93 -8.09 -5.20
N ILE A 18 19.55 -7.81 -6.35
CA ILE A 18 21.01 -7.82 -6.51
C ILE A 18 21.64 -6.77 -5.59
N LEU A 19 21.15 -5.52 -5.61
CA LEU A 19 21.64 -4.46 -4.74
C LEU A 19 21.56 -4.83 -3.24
N LEU A 20 20.50 -5.54 -2.83
CA LEU A 20 20.35 -6.02 -1.46
C LEU A 20 21.43 -7.05 -1.08
N LEU A 21 21.83 -7.93 -2.00
CA LEU A 21 22.86 -8.95 -1.76
C LEU A 21 24.28 -8.35 -1.69
N PHE A 22 24.57 -7.36 -2.52
CA PHE A 22 25.89 -6.70 -2.56
C PHE A 22 26.11 -5.71 -1.40
N LYS A 23 25.06 -5.33 -0.65
CA LYS A 23 25.09 -4.40 0.49
C LYS A 23 26.01 -3.17 0.26
N PRO A 24 25.75 -2.37 -0.77
CA PRO A 24 26.54 -1.17 -1.02
C PRO A 24 26.34 -0.14 0.10
N SER A 25 27.33 0.73 0.28
CA SER A 25 27.42 1.72 1.37
C SER A 25 26.26 2.71 1.46
N PHE A 26 25.42 2.82 0.42
CA PHE A 26 24.20 3.64 0.40
C PHE A 26 22.95 2.94 0.98
N ILE A 27 22.95 1.60 1.14
CA ILE A 27 21.84 0.86 1.78
C ILE A 27 22.18 0.64 3.26
N ARG A 28 21.80 1.60 4.10
CA ARG A 28 21.88 1.42 5.56
C ARG A 28 20.67 0.61 6.03
N GLN A 29 20.92 -0.59 6.57
CA GLN A 29 19.87 -1.32 7.28
C GLN A 29 19.49 -0.52 8.53
N GLY A 30 18.18 -0.37 8.77
CA GLY A 30 17.70 0.32 9.96
C GLY A 30 18.12 -0.46 11.21
N PHE A 31 18.97 0.13 12.05
CA PHE A 31 19.42 -0.49 13.30
C PHE A 31 18.34 -0.47 14.39
N SER A 32 17.26 0.30 14.21
CA SER A 32 16.16 0.42 15.17
C SER A 32 14.82 0.74 14.48
N GLY A 33 13.72 0.32 15.11
CA GLY A 33 12.35 0.52 14.63
C GLY A 33 11.82 -0.61 13.71
N PRO A 34 10.63 -0.43 13.09
CA PRO A 34 10.02 -1.47 12.26
C PRO A 34 10.84 -1.82 11.00
N ALA A 35 11.77 -0.95 10.58
CA ALA A 35 12.71 -1.26 9.50
C ALA A 35 13.79 -2.28 9.89
N ALA A 36 13.99 -2.54 11.19
CA ALA A 36 14.92 -3.55 11.70
C ALA A 36 14.28 -4.96 11.77
N GLN A 37 12.95 -5.05 11.77
CA GLN A 37 12.21 -6.31 11.79
C GLN A 37 12.13 -6.89 10.38
N HIS A 38 13.21 -7.53 9.92
CA HIS A 38 13.22 -8.22 8.63
C HIS A 38 13.07 -9.74 8.79
N ALA A 39 12.21 -10.34 8.00
CA ALA A 39 12.17 -11.78 7.83
C ALA A 39 13.46 -12.27 7.12
N PRO A 40 13.85 -13.53 7.27
CA PRO A 40 14.91 -14.12 6.44
C PRO A 40 14.56 -14.00 4.95
N LEU A 41 15.51 -13.49 4.16
CA LEU A 41 15.34 -13.05 2.78
C LEU A 41 14.61 -14.10 1.92
N TRP A 42 15.06 -15.35 1.98
CA TRP A 42 14.52 -16.45 1.19
C TRP A 42 13.06 -16.75 1.49
N ILE A 43 12.66 -16.66 2.76
CA ILE A 43 11.26 -16.88 3.17
C ILE A 43 10.38 -15.75 2.65
N SER A 44 10.83 -14.48 2.78
CA SER A 44 10.08 -13.35 2.24
C SER A 44 9.95 -13.39 0.71
N LEU A 45 10.99 -13.85 0.01
CA LEU A 45 10.99 -13.96 -1.45
C LEU A 45 10.02 -15.05 -1.91
N ALA A 46 10.08 -16.23 -1.28
CA ALA A 46 9.20 -17.36 -1.62
C ALA A 46 7.73 -17.02 -1.37
N ILE A 47 7.41 -16.45 -0.20
CA ILE A 47 6.05 -16.04 0.15
C ILE A 47 5.58 -14.89 -0.77
N GLY A 48 6.44 -13.90 -1.03
CA GLY A 48 6.12 -12.78 -1.91
C GLY A 48 5.81 -13.22 -3.34
N LEU A 49 6.60 -14.14 -3.91
CA LEU A 49 6.36 -14.70 -5.23
C LEU A 49 5.06 -15.52 -5.29
N LEU A 50 4.80 -16.31 -4.25
CA LEU A 50 3.58 -17.11 -4.13
C LEU A 50 2.33 -16.21 -4.05
N ILE A 51 2.33 -15.22 -3.17
CA ILE A 51 1.21 -14.27 -3.01
C ILE A 51 1.03 -13.44 -4.28
N GLY A 52 2.13 -12.97 -4.89
CA GLY A 52 2.10 -12.21 -6.14
C GLY A 52 1.48 -13.01 -7.30
N GLY A 53 1.90 -14.26 -7.49
CA GLY A 53 1.35 -15.14 -8.52
C GLY A 53 -0.14 -15.45 -8.31
N LEU A 54 -0.55 -15.72 -7.06
CA LEU A 54 -1.96 -15.92 -6.72
C LEU A 54 -2.78 -14.64 -6.93
N ALA A 55 -2.25 -13.48 -6.56
CA ALA A 55 -2.92 -12.19 -6.72
C ALA A 55 -3.11 -11.80 -8.19
N GLN A 56 -2.11 -12.09 -9.04
CA GLN A 56 -2.19 -11.87 -10.48
C GLN A 56 -3.25 -12.77 -11.13
N ARG A 57 -3.28 -14.07 -10.76
CA ARG A 57 -4.27 -15.02 -11.29
C ARG A 57 -5.70 -14.71 -10.83
N SER A 58 -5.88 -14.25 -9.60
CA SER A 58 -7.20 -13.98 -9.02
C SER A 58 -7.75 -12.58 -9.32
N GLY A 59 -6.93 -11.66 -9.84
CA GLY A 59 -7.32 -10.26 -10.02
C GLY A 59 -7.65 -9.57 -8.69
N PHE A 60 -6.99 -9.96 -7.61
CA PHE A 60 -7.32 -9.54 -6.25
C PHE A 60 -7.38 -8.01 -6.10
N CYS A 61 -8.55 -7.48 -5.74
CA CYS A 61 -8.77 -6.06 -5.49
C CYS A 61 -9.74 -5.87 -4.32
N ILE A 62 -9.25 -5.26 -3.24
CA ILE A 62 -10.06 -5.04 -2.02
C ILE A 62 -11.22 -4.09 -2.32
N THR A 63 -10.94 -2.95 -2.96
CA THR A 63 -11.96 -1.95 -3.33
C THR A 63 -12.98 -2.54 -4.31
N GLY A 64 -12.50 -3.30 -5.30
CA GLY A 64 -13.35 -4.00 -6.27
C GLY A 64 -14.23 -5.06 -5.61
N GLY A 65 -13.68 -5.83 -4.66
CA GLY A 65 -14.41 -6.85 -3.91
C GLY A 65 -15.55 -6.25 -3.07
N ILE A 66 -15.29 -5.13 -2.38
CA ILE A 66 -16.34 -4.41 -1.62
C ILE A 66 -17.40 -3.87 -2.58
N ARG A 67 -17.00 -3.19 -3.66
CA ARG A 67 -17.94 -2.65 -4.65
C ARG A 67 -18.81 -3.74 -5.27
N ASN A 68 -18.20 -4.85 -5.70
CA ASN A 68 -18.91 -5.94 -6.38
C ASN A 68 -19.85 -6.68 -5.42
N PHE A 69 -19.46 -6.82 -4.16
CA PHE A 69 -20.33 -7.40 -3.14
C PHE A 69 -21.61 -6.57 -2.92
N PHE A 70 -21.47 -5.25 -2.78
CA PHE A 70 -22.62 -4.37 -2.54
C PHE A 70 -23.49 -4.15 -3.80
N LEU A 71 -22.86 -3.91 -4.96
CA LEU A 71 -23.58 -3.50 -6.16
C LEU A 71 -24.05 -4.68 -7.01
N PHE A 72 -23.22 -5.71 -7.16
CA PHE A 72 -23.47 -6.84 -8.07
C PHE A 72 -23.76 -8.15 -7.33
N ARG A 73 -23.69 -8.15 -5.99
CA ARG A 73 -23.82 -9.35 -5.12
C ARG A 73 -22.87 -10.49 -5.49
N GLU A 74 -21.75 -10.15 -6.12
CA GLU A 74 -20.72 -11.10 -6.51
C GLU A 74 -19.77 -11.34 -5.33
N LYS A 75 -19.63 -12.59 -4.88
CA LYS A 75 -18.92 -12.94 -3.64
C LYS A 75 -17.47 -13.38 -3.86
N THR A 76 -17.05 -13.63 -5.10
CA THR A 76 -15.75 -14.23 -5.43
C THR A 76 -14.61 -13.36 -4.93
N LEU A 77 -14.53 -12.09 -5.35
CA LEU A 77 -13.47 -11.19 -4.89
C LEU A 77 -13.57 -10.90 -3.38
N PHE A 78 -14.78 -10.83 -2.84
CA PHE A 78 -14.99 -10.61 -1.40
C PHE A 78 -14.46 -11.76 -0.54
N SER A 79 -14.62 -13.01 -0.97
CA SER A 79 -14.04 -14.17 -0.28
C SER A 79 -12.52 -14.11 -0.19
N GLY A 80 -11.85 -13.52 -1.20
CA GLY A 80 -10.42 -13.26 -1.13
C GLY A 80 -10.07 -12.29 -0.01
N VAL A 81 -10.82 -11.19 0.14
CA VAL A 81 -10.57 -10.19 1.21
C VAL A 81 -10.73 -10.83 2.58
N VAL A 82 -11.78 -11.63 2.76
CA VAL A 82 -12.02 -12.38 4.01
C VAL A 82 -10.89 -13.39 4.25
N ALA A 83 -10.45 -14.12 3.23
CA ALA A 83 -9.35 -15.07 3.37
C ALA A 83 -8.04 -14.40 3.80
N THR A 84 -7.71 -13.22 3.26
CA THR A 84 -6.52 -12.45 3.66
C THR A 84 -6.63 -11.96 5.10
N PHE A 85 -7.82 -11.56 5.55
CA PHE A 85 -8.03 -11.15 6.93
C PHE A 85 -7.88 -12.33 7.90
N VAL A 86 -8.52 -13.46 7.59
CA VAL A 86 -8.45 -14.68 8.42
C VAL A 86 -7.02 -15.23 8.46
N SER A 87 -6.31 -15.26 7.34
CA SER A 87 -4.92 -15.73 7.31
C SER A 87 -4.00 -14.83 8.14
N ALA A 88 -4.13 -13.50 8.04
CA ALA A 88 -3.38 -12.57 8.86
C ALA A 88 -3.66 -12.74 10.35
N LEU A 89 -4.93 -12.94 10.73
CA LEU A 89 -5.33 -13.20 12.11
C LEU A 89 -4.73 -14.51 12.63
N MET A 90 -4.82 -15.60 11.86
CA MET A 90 -4.26 -16.89 12.22
C MET A 90 -2.74 -16.83 12.41
N VAL A 91 -2.03 -16.19 11.48
CA VAL A 91 -0.57 -15.99 11.59
C VAL A 91 -0.22 -15.17 12.83
N SER A 92 -1.01 -14.12 13.14
CA SER A 92 -0.79 -13.28 14.32
C SER A 92 -1.00 -14.04 15.64
N LEU A 93 -2.02 -14.92 15.68
CA LEU A 93 -2.30 -15.78 16.83
C LEU A 93 -1.20 -16.83 17.03
N VAL A 94 -0.80 -17.53 15.97
CA VAL A 94 0.26 -18.55 16.02
C VAL A 94 1.62 -17.94 16.39
N SER A 95 1.90 -16.72 15.92
CA SER A 95 3.13 -16.00 16.25
C SER A 95 3.13 -15.39 17.65
N GLY A 96 2.00 -15.47 18.39
CA GLY A 96 1.85 -14.86 19.72
C GLY A 96 1.88 -13.32 19.71
N GLN A 97 1.77 -12.69 18.54
CA GLN A 97 1.84 -11.23 18.37
C GLN A 97 0.47 -10.55 18.42
N PHE A 98 -0.59 -11.33 18.64
CA PHE A 98 -1.95 -10.81 18.69
C PHE A 98 -2.19 -10.01 19.97
N ASN A 99 -2.44 -8.71 19.82
CA ASN A 99 -2.84 -7.83 20.92
C ASN A 99 -4.16 -7.14 20.56
N LEU A 100 -5.19 -7.38 21.37
CA LEU A 100 -6.51 -6.76 21.27
C LEU A 100 -6.47 -5.35 21.88
N GLY A 101 -5.79 -4.43 21.21
CA GLY A 101 -5.69 -3.04 21.65
C GLY A 101 -4.91 -2.19 20.66
N MET A 102 -5.21 -0.88 20.63
CA MET A 102 -4.43 0.11 19.87
C MET A 102 -3.19 0.59 20.66
N GLU A 103 -3.04 0.13 21.91
CA GLU A 103 -1.94 0.47 22.80
C GLU A 103 -0.68 -0.34 22.46
N ALA A 104 0.47 0.34 22.47
CA ALA A 104 1.80 -0.23 22.20
C ALA A 104 1.98 -0.91 20.82
N GLN A 105 1.08 -0.70 19.85
CA GLN A 105 1.25 -1.18 18.48
C GLN A 105 2.08 -0.19 17.62
N PRO A 106 3.02 -0.66 16.78
CA PRO A 106 3.85 0.21 15.95
C PRO A 106 3.01 1.06 14.99
N GLY A 107 3.00 2.38 15.20
CA GLY A 107 2.29 3.32 14.32
C GLY A 107 0.78 3.46 14.59
N ALA A 108 0.23 2.77 15.59
CA ALA A 108 -1.14 2.99 16.07
C ALA A 108 -1.16 4.09 17.13
N HIS A 109 -2.22 4.89 17.16
CA HIS A 109 -2.45 5.93 18.16
C HIS A 109 -3.94 6.12 18.43
N HIS A 110 -4.28 6.64 19.60
CA HIS A 110 -5.67 6.82 20.05
C HIS A 110 -6.42 7.96 19.37
N SER A 111 -5.77 8.80 18.57
CA SER A 111 -6.46 9.88 17.86
C SER A 111 -7.24 9.34 16.65
N HIS A 112 -8.37 8.71 16.93
CA HIS A 112 -9.25 8.06 15.96
C HIS A 112 -9.68 8.98 14.82
N LEU A 113 -9.91 10.27 15.11
CA LEU A 113 -10.29 11.27 14.11
C LEU A 113 -9.22 11.43 13.02
N TRP A 114 -7.94 11.51 13.41
CA TRP A 114 -6.83 11.67 12.46
C TRP A 114 -6.56 10.38 11.69
N SER A 115 -6.71 9.21 12.33
CA SER A 115 -6.65 7.92 11.63
C SER A 115 -7.76 7.81 10.57
N PHE A 116 -8.98 8.22 10.92
CA PHE A 116 -10.12 8.23 10.00
C PHE A 116 -9.88 9.16 8.82
N LEU A 117 -9.50 10.43 9.07
CA LEU A 117 -9.20 11.41 8.01
C LEU A 117 -8.07 10.95 7.08
N ALA A 118 -7.00 10.37 7.65
CA ALA A 118 -5.90 9.83 6.87
C ALA A 118 -6.35 8.64 6.00
N MET A 119 -7.18 7.73 6.52
CA MET A 119 -7.71 6.62 5.74
C MET A 119 -8.73 7.05 4.68
N VAL A 120 -9.50 8.11 4.94
CA VAL A 120 -10.35 8.75 3.91
C VAL A 120 -9.49 9.31 2.79
N LEU A 121 -8.38 9.98 3.10
CA LEU A 121 -7.43 10.46 2.10
C LEU A 121 -6.86 9.31 1.25
N VAL A 122 -6.39 8.24 1.88
CA VAL A 122 -5.87 7.06 1.18
C VAL A 122 -6.95 6.42 0.31
N GLY A 123 -8.19 6.32 0.80
CA GLY A 123 -9.32 5.81 0.03
C GLY A 123 -9.64 6.66 -1.20
N LEU A 124 -9.68 7.99 -1.06
CA LEU A 124 -9.89 8.91 -2.18
C LEU A 124 -8.76 8.81 -3.21
N ALA A 125 -7.50 8.80 -2.77
CA ALA A 125 -6.36 8.63 -3.64
C ALA A 125 -6.39 7.28 -4.39
N ALA A 126 -6.75 6.19 -3.71
CA ALA A 126 -6.88 4.87 -4.32
C ALA A 126 -7.98 4.81 -5.39
N VAL A 127 -9.07 5.58 -5.24
CA VAL A 127 -10.11 5.71 -6.27
C VAL A 127 -9.60 6.53 -7.46
N ILE A 128 -8.86 7.61 -7.23
CA ILE A 128 -8.29 8.44 -8.31
C ILE A 128 -7.31 7.64 -9.17
N VAL A 129 -6.49 6.78 -8.56
CA VAL A 129 -5.45 6.01 -9.26
C VAL A 129 -5.94 4.62 -9.70
N ASP A 130 -7.23 4.31 -9.56
CA ASP A 130 -7.85 3.03 -9.93
C ASP A 130 -7.16 1.80 -9.30
N GLY A 131 -6.88 1.85 -8.01
CA GLY A 131 -6.36 0.71 -7.27
C GLY A 131 -5.73 1.05 -5.93
N CYS A 132 -5.75 0.08 -5.02
CA CYS A 132 -5.00 0.15 -3.77
C CYS A 132 -3.51 -0.12 -4.00
N PRO A 133 -2.61 0.21 -3.05
CA PRO A 133 -1.17 0.01 -3.21
C PRO A 133 -0.80 -1.40 -3.66
N PHE A 134 -1.49 -2.41 -3.13
CA PHE A 134 -1.27 -3.79 -3.51
C PHE A 134 -1.65 -4.07 -4.98
N ARG A 135 -2.82 -3.59 -5.44
CA ARG A 135 -3.24 -3.78 -6.84
C ARG A 135 -2.33 -3.04 -7.81
N GLN A 136 -1.78 -1.88 -7.43
CA GLN A 136 -0.83 -1.15 -8.28
C GLN A 136 0.45 -1.96 -8.50
N VAL A 137 0.99 -2.60 -7.47
CA VAL A 137 2.18 -3.47 -7.60
C VAL A 137 1.90 -4.66 -8.53
N ILE A 138 0.71 -5.27 -8.43
CA ILE A 138 0.32 -6.38 -9.30
C ILE A 138 0.12 -5.92 -10.75
N LYS A 139 -0.62 -4.82 -10.99
CA LYS A 139 -0.81 -4.23 -12.33
C LYS A 139 0.53 -3.87 -12.97
N ALA A 140 1.44 -3.30 -12.19
CA ALA A 140 2.77 -2.95 -12.65
C ALA A 140 3.60 -4.20 -13.02
N GLY A 141 3.41 -5.33 -12.32
CA GLY A 141 3.96 -6.64 -12.69
C GLY A 141 3.28 -7.30 -13.90
N GLU A 142 2.02 -6.96 -14.19
CA GLU A 142 1.29 -7.37 -15.40
C GLU A 142 1.74 -6.56 -16.66
N GLY A 143 2.55 -5.50 -16.48
CA GLY A 143 3.10 -4.67 -17.56
C GLY A 143 2.40 -3.33 -17.77
N ASP A 144 1.55 -2.90 -16.83
CA ASP A 144 0.94 -1.57 -16.82
C ASP A 144 1.96 -0.51 -16.36
N VAL A 145 2.36 0.36 -17.29
CA VAL A 145 3.35 1.42 -17.03
C VAL A 145 2.79 2.52 -16.12
N ASP A 146 1.50 2.81 -16.20
CA ASP A 146 0.86 3.85 -15.38
C ASP A 146 0.82 3.40 -13.90
N ALA A 147 0.54 2.11 -13.68
CA ALA A 147 0.65 1.49 -12.37
C ALA A 147 2.11 1.47 -11.87
N GLY A 148 3.09 1.26 -12.76
CA GLY A 148 4.51 1.34 -12.44
C GLY A 148 4.92 2.72 -11.93
N ILE A 149 4.55 3.79 -12.65
CA ILE A 149 4.81 5.19 -12.25
C ILE A 149 4.15 5.49 -10.91
N THR A 150 2.91 5.02 -10.72
CA THR A 150 2.19 5.14 -9.45
C THR A 150 2.95 4.49 -8.30
N CYS A 151 3.48 3.28 -8.48
CA CYS A 151 4.27 2.60 -7.45
C CYS A 151 5.52 3.41 -7.07
N PHE A 152 6.24 3.97 -8.05
CA PHE A 152 7.37 4.85 -7.76
C PHE A 152 6.94 6.12 -7.02
N GLY A 153 5.80 6.71 -7.37
CA GLY A 153 5.21 7.84 -6.66
C GLY A 153 4.86 7.51 -5.19
N MET A 154 4.36 6.31 -4.91
CA MET A 154 4.10 5.86 -3.53
C MET A 154 5.41 5.66 -2.75
N VAL A 155 6.45 5.10 -3.38
CA VAL A 155 7.77 4.91 -2.74
C VAL A 155 8.43 6.25 -2.44
N THR A 156 8.42 7.19 -3.39
CA THR A 156 8.98 8.53 -3.17
C THR A 156 8.18 9.29 -2.12
N GLY A 157 6.85 9.19 -2.13
CA GLY A 157 5.99 9.74 -1.07
C GLY A 157 6.32 9.17 0.31
N ALA A 158 6.52 7.85 0.42
CA ALA A 158 6.93 7.21 1.68
C ALA A 158 8.30 7.72 2.16
N ALA A 159 9.26 7.91 1.25
CA ALA A 159 10.56 8.49 1.58
C ALA A 159 10.43 9.93 2.09
N LEU A 160 9.59 10.76 1.47
CA LEU A 160 9.32 12.13 1.93
C LEU A 160 8.67 12.16 3.31
N VAL A 161 7.73 11.25 3.60
CA VAL A 161 7.08 11.15 4.91
C VAL A 161 8.09 10.87 6.03
N ILE A 162 9.09 10.03 5.75
CA ILE A 162 10.15 9.69 6.71
C ILE A 162 11.15 10.86 6.84
N ASN A 163 11.62 11.42 5.73
CA ASN A 163 12.65 12.48 5.73
C ASN A 163 12.15 13.81 6.30
N TRP A 164 10.88 14.16 6.05
CA TRP A 164 10.26 15.38 6.59
C TRP A 164 9.56 15.17 7.94
N GLN A 165 9.77 14.00 8.58
CA GLN A 165 9.21 13.68 9.89
C GLN A 165 7.68 13.86 9.96
N LEU A 166 6.98 13.53 8.88
CA LEU A 166 5.51 13.57 8.81
C LEU A 166 4.85 12.31 9.41
N ARG A 167 5.67 11.29 9.70
CA ARG A 167 5.22 10.01 10.26
C ARG A 167 4.66 10.18 11.67
N SER A 168 3.47 9.64 11.90
CA SER A 168 2.86 9.59 13.24
C SER A 168 3.51 8.51 14.11
N THR A 169 3.54 8.75 15.42
CA THR A 169 4.07 7.80 16.43
C THR A 169 2.94 7.34 17.35
N SER A 170 3.24 6.42 18.26
CA SER A 170 2.30 5.96 19.29
C SER A 170 1.86 7.07 20.24
N ALA A 171 2.63 8.15 20.36
CA ALA A 171 2.26 9.35 21.10
C ALA A 171 1.19 10.20 20.38
N GLY A 172 0.93 9.93 19.10
CA GLY A 172 -0.07 10.62 18.29
C GLY A 172 0.49 11.29 17.02
N PRO A 173 -0.40 11.93 16.24
CA PRO A 173 -0.05 12.58 15.00
C PRO A 173 0.68 13.90 15.24
N VAL A 174 1.85 14.04 14.63
CA VAL A 174 2.66 15.25 14.62
C VAL A 174 1.90 16.41 13.94
N PHE A 175 2.17 17.64 14.37
CA PHE A 175 1.51 18.83 13.84
C PHE A 175 1.67 18.95 12.30
N ASN A 176 2.88 18.72 11.79
CA ASN A 176 3.13 18.73 10.35
C ASN A 176 2.36 17.64 9.59
N GLY A 177 2.19 16.46 10.21
CA GLY A 177 1.42 15.35 9.65
C GLY A 177 -0.07 15.68 9.54
N LYS A 178 -0.63 16.37 10.55
CA LYS A 178 -2.00 16.89 10.50
C LYS A 178 -2.19 17.85 9.32
N ILE A 179 -1.29 18.80 9.13
CA ILE A 179 -1.32 19.74 8.00
C ILE A 179 -1.25 18.98 6.67
N ALA A 180 -0.32 18.03 6.54
CA ALA A 180 -0.15 17.23 5.32
C ALA A 180 -1.43 16.45 4.97
N THR A 181 -2.11 15.85 5.96
CA THR A 181 -3.38 15.14 5.71
C THR A 181 -4.49 16.07 5.21
N LEU A 182 -4.61 17.28 5.77
CA LEU A 182 -5.61 18.26 5.33
C LEU A 182 -5.30 18.78 3.92
N LEU A 183 -4.04 19.12 3.63
CA LEU A 183 -3.63 19.55 2.29
C LEU A 183 -3.85 18.44 1.26
N GLY A 184 -3.55 17.19 1.61
CA GLY A 184 -3.81 16.03 0.75
C GLY A 184 -5.30 15.85 0.46
N LEU A 185 -6.17 16.02 1.47
CA LEU A 185 -7.62 15.95 1.29
C LEU A 185 -8.14 17.06 0.37
N ILE A 186 -7.67 18.29 0.58
CA ILE A 186 -8.02 19.42 -0.29
C ILE A 186 -7.58 19.13 -1.73
N PHE A 187 -6.34 18.65 -1.92
CA PHE A 187 -5.83 18.28 -3.23
C PHE A 187 -6.65 17.19 -3.91
N CYS A 188 -6.99 16.10 -3.21
CA CYS A 188 -7.80 15.04 -3.79
C CYS A 188 -9.21 15.55 -4.17
N LEU A 189 -9.81 16.39 -3.33
CA LEU A 189 -11.12 16.98 -3.59
C LEU A 189 -11.09 17.94 -4.78
N THR A 190 -10.07 18.79 -4.92
CA THR A 190 -9.95 19.71 -6.06
C THR A 190 -9.79 18.94 -7.38
N VAL A 191 -8.99 17.86 -7.38
CA VAL A 191 -8.84 16.97 -8.53
C VAL A 191 -10.20 16.35 -8.90
N ILE A 192 -10.90 15.75 -7.95
CA ILE A 192 -12.22 15.13 -8.17
C ILE A 192 -13.23 16.14 -8.73
N LEU A 193 -13.30 17.34 -8.14
CA LEU A 193 -14.22 18.39 -8.59
C LEU A 193 -13.88 18.91 -10.00
N SER A 194 -12.59 18.96 -10.33
CA SER A 194 -12.12 19.36 -11.67
C SER A 194 -12.55 18.36 -12.74
N TYR A 195 -12.40 17.05 -12.47
CA TYR A 195 -12.88 15.99 -13.35
C TYR A 195 -14.42 15.96 -13.46
N ARG A 196 -15.14 16.28 -12.37
CA ARG A 196 -16.61 16.34 -12.38
C ARG A 196 -17.13 17.45 -13.30
N LYS A 197 -16.52 18.64 -13.29
CA LYS A 197 -16.91 19.74 -14.19
C LYS A 197 -16.62 19.43 -15.66
N ALA A 198 -15.55 18.69 -15.96
CA ALA A 198 -15.23 18.29 -17.32
C ALA A 198 -16.28 17.31 -17.92
N ARG A 199 -16.90 16.47 -17.08
CA ARG A 199 -17.96 15.54 -17.48
C ARG A 199 -19.33 16.19 -17.70
N VAL A 200 -19.64 17.30 -17.03
CA VAL A 200 -20.93 18.01 -17.19
C VAL A 200 -20.94 18.90 -18.45
N LYS A 201 -19.75 19.23 -18.99
CA LYS A 201 -19.60 20.01 -20.22
C LYS A 201 -19.53 19.19 -21.51
N ARG A 202 -19.49 17.85 -21.42
CA ARG A 202 -19.61 16.93 -22.56
C ARG A 202 -20.99 16.30 -22.55
#